data_AF-A0A7K4AYQ0-F1
#
_entry.id   AF-A0A7K4AYQ0-F1
#
_cell.length_a   1.000
_cell.length_b   1.000
_cell.length_c   1.000
_cell.angle_alpha   90.00
_cell.angle_beta   90.00
_cell.angle_gamma   90.00
#
_symmetry.space_group_name_H-M   'P 1'
#
loop_
_entity.id
_entity.type
_entity.pdbx_description
1 polymer ?
#
loop_
_entity_poly.entity_id
_entity_poly.type
_entity_poly.pdbx_seq_one_letter_code
_entity_poly.pdbx_strand_id
1 'polypeptide(L)' 'MKIFVRERQKVGSGVKSPKYRILAVTGGQVQVVATHFRKVELEMIAQEVGAEIVWLEPVPDAQKKKH' A
#
# COMPACT_ATOMS: atom_id res chain seq x y z
N MET A 1 -0.63 12.82 -9.92
CA MET A 1 0.08 11.54 -9.66
C MET A 1 -0.83 10.64 -8.84
N LYS A 2 -0.75 9.30 -8.99
CA LYS A 2 -1.52 8.36 -8.14
C LYS A 2 -0.60 7.34 -7.50
N ILE A 3 -0.90 6.93 -6.27
CA ILE A 3 -0.20 5.86 -5.53
C ILE A 3 -1.19 4.73 -5.26
N PHE A 4 -0.92 3.56 -5.83
CA PHE A 4 -1.78 2.39 -5.67
C PHE A 4 -1.30 1.55 -4.49
N VAL A 5 -2.20 1.30 -3.55
CA VAL A 5 -1.90 0.63 -2.29
C VAL A 5 -2.81 -0.57 -2.10
N ARG A 6 -2.25 -1.67 -1.58
CA ARG A 6 -3.04 -2.81 -1.09
C ARG A 6 -2.88 -3.00 0.40
N GLU A 7 -3.95 -3.44 1.04
CA GLU A 7 -3.90 -4.01 2.39
C GLU A 7 -3.45 -5.48 2.36
N ARG A 8 -2.65 -5.88 3.35
CA ARG A 8 -2.21 -7.25 3.56
C ARG A 8 -3.20 -7.99 4.45
N GLN A 9 -3.68 -9.14 3.99
CA GLN A 9 -4.70 -9.91 4.72
C GLN A 9 -4.14 -10.90 5.77
N LYS A 10 -2.83 -11.17 5.77
CA LYS A 10 -2.17 -11.99 6.82
C LYS A 10 -1.48 -11.11 7.85
N VAL A 11 -2.26 -10.42 8.66
CA VAL A 11 -1.76 -9.76 9.87
C VAL A 11 -2.34 -10.52 11.06
N GLY A 12 -1.48 -11.19 11.84
CA GLY A 12 -1.93 -11.96 13.00
C GLY A 12 -2.80 -11.10 13.92
N SER A 13 -3.84 -11.69 14.50
CA SER A 13 -4.70 -11.04 15.49
C SER A 13 -3.84 -10.52 16.65
N GLY A 14 -3.91 -9.21 16.91
CA GLY A 14 -3.15 -8.54 17.98
C GLY A 14 -1.88 -7.81 17.54
N VAL A 15 -1.44 -7.93 16.28
CA VAL A 15 -0.18 -7.30 15.85
C VAL A 15 -0.42 -5.90 15.26
N LYS A 16 0.17 -4.86 15.87
CA LYS A 16 0.24 -3.47 15.36
C LYS A 16 1.21 -3.33 14.17
N SER A 17 1.17 -4.29 13.25
CA SER A 17 2.06 -4.34 12.09
C SER A 17 1.64 -3.35 11.01
N PRO A 18 2.61 -2.76 10.27
CA PRO A 18 2.34 -2.12 8.97
C PRO A 18 1.56 -3.06 8.04
N LYS A 19 0.36 -2.62 7.63
CA LYS A 19 -0.59 -3.45 6.86
C LYS A 19 -0.56 -3.18 5.36
N TYR A 20 0.11 -2.12 4.91
CA TYR A 20 -0.02 -1.65 3.54
C TYR A 20 1.28 -1.78 2.75
N ARG A 21 1.14 -1.88 1.43
CA ARG A 21 2.27 -1.83 0.48
C ARG A 21 1.86 -1.07 -0.77
N ILE A 22 2.80 -0.30 -1.32
CA ILE A 22 2.67 0.39 -2.61
C ILE A 22 2.90 -0.64 -3.73
N LEU A 23 2.00 -0.68 -4.72
CA LEU A 23 2.14 -1.51 -5.92
C LEU A 23 2.66 -0.71 -7.11
N ALA A 24 2.17 0.52 -7.26
CA ALA A 24 2.46 1.35 -8.42
C ALA A 24 2.33 2.83 -8.07
N VAL A 25 3.06 3.65 -8.84
CA VAL A 25 2.98 5.10 -8.83
C VAL A 25 2.83 5.57 -10.29
N THR A 26 1.97 6.54 -10.55
CA THR A 26 1.73 7.06 -11.92
C THR A 26 2.03 8.54 -12.06
N GLY A 27 2.54 8.95 -13.22
CA GLY A 27 2.86 10.36 -13.49
C GLY A 27 4.13 10.84 -12.80
N GLY A 28 5.09 9.94 -12.54
CA GLY A 28 6.38 10.25 -11.92
C GLY A 28 7.01 9.03 -11.26
N GLN A 29 8.02 9.28 -10.44
CA GLN A 29 8.68 8.27 -9.62
C GLN A 29 8.78 8.75 -8.18
N VAL A 30 8.44 7.88 -7.24
CA VAL A 30 8.70 8.07 -5.81
C VAL A 30 9.66 6.98 -5.38
N GLN A 31 10.82 7.36 -4.85
CA GLN A 31 11.76 6.41 -4.29
C GLN A 31 11.30 6.00 -2.90
N VAL A 32 11.21 4.69 -2.68
CA VAL A 32 10.64 4.13 -1.44
C VAL A 32 11.65 3.17 -0.83
N VAL A 33 12.06 3.44 0.42
CA VAL A 33 13.03 2.62 1.15
C VAL A 33 12.39 1.52 2.00
N ALA A 34 11.15 1.73 2.44
CA ALA A 34 10.41 0.77 3.26
C ALA A 34 9.59 -0.20 2.39
N THR A 35 9.41 -1.43 2.88
CA THR A 35 8.57 -2.43 2.19
C THR A 35 7.11 -2.40 2.65
N HIS A 36 6.87 -1.97 3.89
CA HIS A 36 5.56 -1.99 4.52
C HIS A 36 5.25 -0.66 5.19
N PHE A 37 3.99 -0.25 5.10
CA PHE A 37 3.54 1.07 5.51
C PHE A 37 2.34 0.99 6.45
N ARG A 38 2.25 1.99 7.33
CA ARG A 38 1.01 2.37 8.02
C ARG A 38 0.19 3.29 7.12
N LYS A 39 -1.12 3.36 7.39
CA LYS A 39 -2.03 4.24 6.65
C LYS A 39 -1.58 5.71 6.71
N VAL A 40 -1.25 6.20 7.91
CA VAL A 40 -0.79 7.58 8.14
C VAL A 40 0.49 7.92 7.36
N GLU A 41 1.42 6.98 7.21
CA GLU A 41 2.66 7.20 6.45
C GLU A 41 2.36 7.42 4.97
N LEU A 42 1.44 6.63 4.41
CA LEU A 42 1.01 6.77 3.01
C LEU A 42 0.27 8.08 2.77
N GLU A 43 -0.61 8.47 3.69
CA GLU A 43 -1.36 9.73 3.62
C GLU A 43 -0.43 10.94 3.66
N MET A 44 0.54 10.96 4.57
CA MET A 44 1.56 12.02 4.63
C MET A 44 2.40 12.09 3.35
N ILE A 45 2.86 10.93 2.84
CA ILE A 45 3.62 10.89 1.58
C ILE A 45 2.78 11.46 0.44
N ALA A 46 1.53 11.00 0.29
CA ALA A 46 0.64 11.43 -0.78
C ALA A 46 0.35 12.93 -0.73
N GLN A 47 0.15 13.50 0.48
CA GLN A 47 -0.03 14.93 0.68
C GLN A 47 1.20 15.72 0.24
N GLU A 48 2.40 15.32 0.67
CA GLU A 48 3.64 16.04 0.37
C GLU A 48 3.97 16.05 -1.13
N VAL A 49 3.70 14.94 -1.82
CA VAL A 49 4.00 14.79 -3.25
C VAL A 49 2.83 15.18 -4.17
N GLY A 50 1.72 15.66 -3.61
CA GLY A 50 0.51 16.02 -4.38
C GLY A 50 -0.10 14.83 -5.15
N ALA A 51 -0.10 13.65 -4.55
CA ALA A 51 -0.66 12.44 -5.15
C ALA A 51 -1.99 12.01 -4.52
N GLU A 52 -2.80 11.35 -5.33
CA GLU A 52 -4.02 10.68 -4.90
C GLU A 52 -3.70 9.22 -4.49
N ILE A 53 -4.22 8.76 -3.36
CA ILE A 53 -4.09 7.34 -2.97
C ILE A 53 -5.26 6.56 -3.54
N VAL A 54 -4.94 5.49 -4.27
CA VAL A 54 -5.91 4.52 -4.76
C VAL A 54 -5.80 3.24 -3.94
N TRP A 55 -6.81 2.97 -3.12
CA TRP A 55 -6.90 1.75 -2.31
C TRP A 55 -7.46 0.61 -3.17
N LEU A 56 -6.63 -0.40 -3.41
CA LEU A 56 -7.03 -1.57 -4.16
C LEU A 56 -7.84 -2.52 -3.28
N GLU A 57 -8.86 -3.11 -3.88
CA GLU A 57 -9.63 -4.17 -3.26
C GLU A 57 -8.73 -5.37 -2.96
N PRO A 58 -8.99 -6.10 -1.85
CA PRO A 58 -8.28 -7.32 -1.57
C PRO A 58 -8.49 -8.34 -2.68
N VAL A 59 -7.41 -8.98 -3.13
CA VAL A 59 -7.52 -10.09 -4.09
C VAL A 59 -8.25 -11.26 -3.42
N PRO A 60 -9.36 -11.75 -4.00
CA PRO A 60 -10.09 -12.90 -3.46
C PRO A 60 -9.16 -14.12 -3.29
N ASP A 61 -9.39 -14.91 -2.24
CA ASP A 61 -8.56 -16.09 -1.94
C ASP A 61 -8.43 -17.06 -3.12
N ALA A 62 -9.49 -17.20 -3.91
CA ALA A 62 -9.51 -18.05 -5.11
C ALA A 62 -8.50 -17.62 -6.20
N GLN A 63 -8.08 -16.36 -6.22
CA GLN A 63 -7.17 -15.80 -7.23
C GLN A 63 -5.72 -15.65 -6.70
N LYS A 64 -5.46 -16.04 -5.44
CA LYS A 64 -4.12 -15.98 -4.86
C LYS A 64 -3.26 -17.12 -5.42
N LYS A 65 -2.41 -16.82 -6.41
CA LYS A 65 -1.34 -17.76 -6.79
C LYS A 65 -0.44 -18.00 -5.57
N LYS A 66 -0.31 -19.26 -5.14
CA LYS A 66 0.73 -19.69 -4.21
C LYS A 66 2.06 -19.61 -4.96
N HIS A 67 2.87 -18.61 -4.62
CA HIS A 67 4.28 -18.56 -4.97
C HIS A 67 5.11 -19.22 -3.88
#